data_AF-A0A416KPI4-F1
#
_entry.id   AF-A0A416KPI4-F1
#
_cell.length_a   1.000
_cell.length_b   1.000
_cell.length_c   1.000
_cell.angle_alpha   90.00
_cell.angle_beta   90.00
_cell.angle_gamma   90.00
#
_symmetry.space_group_name_H-M   'P 1'
#
loop_
_entity.id
_entity.type
_entity.pdbx_description
1 polymer ?
#
loop_
_entity_poly.entity_id
_entity_poly.type
_entity_poly.pdbx_seq_one_letter_code
_entity_poly.pdbx_strand_id
1 'polypeptide(L)'
;MDSFFSSSTLFNIALAVIWFISGIRDFQGKDPLIKLPFNQYVRDPEYRAFWQKKNGVFYMLNALAFLILAFTPVTSLVYRILFGVAIGGDLLYLVAYESWNHSAD
;
A
#
# COMPACT_ATOMS: atom_id res chain seq x y z
N MET A 1 -26.73 0.31 21.77
CA MET A 1 -25.42 -0.38 21.67
C MET A 1 -24.64 0.34 20.59
N ASP A 2 -23.58 1.03 20.95
CA ASP A 2 -22.66 1.54 19.93
C ASP A 2 -22.02 0.33 19.25
N SER A 3 -22.11 0.25 17.93
CA SER A 3 -21.52 -0.84 17.15
C SER A 3 -20.01 -0.91 17.43
N PHE A 4 -19.50 -2.09 17.79
CA PHE A 4 -18.05 -2.34 17.90
C PHE A 4 -17.30 -1.99 16.61
N PHE A 5 -18.00 -2.01 15.46
CA PHE A 5 -17.46 -1.66 14.16
C PHE A 5 -18.09 -0.37 13.66
N SER A 6 -17.29 0.71 13.70
CA SER A 6 -17.60 1.95 12.98
C SER A 6 -17.33 1.78 11.48
N SER A 7 -17.97 2.60 10.63
CA SER A 7 -17.69 2.61 9.18
C SER A 7 -16.22 2.86 8.88
N SER A 8 -15.53 3.71 9.66
CA SER A 8 -14.10 3.95 9.51
C SER A 8 -13.24 2.74 9.90
N THR A 9 -13.63 2.00 10.95
CA THR A 9 -12.95 0.76 11.34
C THR A 9 -13.06 -0.27 10.23
N LEU A 10 -14.27 -0.49 9.69
CA LEU A 10 -14.49 -1.42 8.59
C LEU A 10 -13.73 -1.02 7.32
N PHE A 11 -13.71 0.27 7.00
CA PHE A 11 -12.97 0.81 5.86
C PHE A 11 -11.46 0.54 5.99
N ASN A 12 -10.87 0.87 7.14
CA ASN A 12 -9.44 0.65 7.38
C ASN A 12 -9.07 -0.84 7.38
N ILE A 13 -9.94 -1.72 7.92
CA ILE A 13 -9.75 -3.18 7.83
C ILE A 13 -9.78 -3.64 6.38
N ALA A 14 -10.75 -3.18 5.59
CA ALA A 14 -10.84 -3.54 4.17
C ALA A 14 -9.58 -3.12 3.40
N LEU A 15 -9.09 -1.90 3.62
CA LEU A 15 -7.83 -1.43 3.04
C LEU A 15 -6.65 -2.30 3.49
N ALA A 16 -6.53 -2.58 4.79
CA ALA A 16 -5.46 -3.43 5.31
C ALA A 16 -5.44 -4.80 4.63
N VAL A 17 -6.60 -5.45 4.47
CA VAL A 17 -6.72 -6.74 3.80
C VAL A 17 -6.32 -6.66 2.32
N ILE A 18 -6.82 -5.65 1.58
CA ILE A 18 -6.50 -5.46 0.16
C ILE A 18 -5.00 -5.27 -0.04
N TRP A 19 -4.39 -4.39 0.75
CA TRP A 19 -2.95 -4.12 0.69
C TRP A 19 -2.12 -5.32 1.11
N PHE A 20 -2.54 -6.07 2.13
CA PHE A 20 -1.82 -7.25 2.59
C PHE A 20 -1.80 -8.36 1.54
N ILE A 21 -2.97 -8.67 0.95
CA ILE A 21 -3.08 -9.68 -0.11
C ILE A 21 -2.30 -9.25 -1.36
N SER A 22 -2.40 -7.97 -1.74
CA SER A 22 -1.60 -7.41 -2.85
C SER A 22 -0.11 -7.55 -2.57
N GLY A 23 0.32 -7.24 -1.34
CA GLY A 23 1.70 -7.34 -0.89
C GLY A 23 2.26 -8.76 -0.95
N ILE A 24 1.52 -9.75 -0.44
CA ILE A 24 1.94 -11.16 -0.52
C ILE A 24 2.05 -11.62 -1.97
N ARG A 25 1.09 -11.27 -2.83
CA ARG A 25 1.09 -11.69 -4.24
C ARG A 25 2.28 -11.12 -4.99
N ASP A 26 2.51 -9.82 -4.88
CA ASP A 26 3.65 -9.15 -5.50
C ASP A 26 4.98 -9.68 -4.92
N PHE A 27 5.07 -9.88 -3.61
CA PHE A 27 6.27 -10.47 -3.01
C PHE A 27 6.53 -11.90 -3.48
N GLN A 28 5.50 -12.68 -3.84
CA GLN A 28 5.65 -14.01 -4.41
C GLN A 28 5.91 -14.00 -5.93
N GLY A 29 5.91 -12.83 -6.58
CA GLY A 29 6.01 -12.70 -8.03
C GLY A 29 4.77 -13.24 -8.76
N LYS A 30 3.65 -13.39 -8.06
CA LYS A 30 2.37 -13.78 -8.66
C LYS A 30 1.78 -12.62 -9.43
N ASP A 31 0.76 -12.91 -10.24
CA ASP A 31 -0.05 -11.85 -10.84
C ASP A 31 -0.59 -10.94 -9.75
N PRO A 32 -0.53 -9.62 -9.94
CA PRO A 32 -0.99 -8.66 -8.95
C PRO A 32 -2.49 -8.77 -8.72
N LEU A 33 -2.93 -8.46 -7.50
CA LEU A 33 -4.37 -8.34 -7.21
C LEU A 33 -4.98 -7.13 -7.92
N ILE A 34 -4.25 -6.01 -7.93
CA ILE A 34 -4.65 -4.75 -8.55
C ILE A 34 -3.51 -4.30 -9.46
N LYS A 35 -3.82 -4.08 -10.75
CA LYS A 35 -2.87 -3.49 -11.69
C LYS A 35 -2.94 -1.98 -11.58
N LEU A 36 -1.92 -1.40 -10.96
CA LEU A 36 -1.77 0.04 -10.84
C LEU A 36 -0.95 0.57 -12.02
N PRO A 37 -1.19 1.81 -12.49
CA PRO A 37 -0.57 2.34 -13.71
C PRO A 37 0.95 2.46 -13.61
N PHE A 38 1.46 2.56 -12.39
CA PHE A 38 2.89 2.62 -12.07
C PHE A 38 3.48 1.24 -11.79
N ASN A 39 2.81 0.13 -12.07
CA ASN A 39 3.43 -1.19 -11.88
C ASN A 39 4.00 -1.70 -13.20
N GLN A 40 5.33 -1.85 -13.27
CA GLN A 40 6.07 -2.32 -14.46
C GLN A 40 5.96 -3.84 -14.71
N TYR A 41 4.74 -4.34 -14.87
CA TYR A 41 4.50 -5.76 -15.15
C TYR A 41 4.81 -6.19 -16.59
N VAL A 42 5.13 -5.24 -17.47
CA VAL A 42 5.33 -5.45 -18.92
C VAL A 42 6.81 -5.35 -19.34
N ARG A 43 7.71 -4.87 -18.46
CA ARG A 43 9.17 -4.86 -18.72
C ARG A 43 9.76 -6.27 -18.67
N ASP A 44 11.07 -6.36 -18.88
CA ASP A 44 11.81 -7.62 -18.84
C ASP A 44 11.54 -8.39 -17.53
N PRO A 45 11.56 -9.74 -17.58
CA PRO A 45 11.11 -10.56 -16.45
C PRO A 45 11.90 -10.34 -15.16
N GLU A 46 13.20 -10.06 -15.24
CA GLU A 46 14.08 -9.89 -14.07
C GLU A 46 13.82 -8.57 -13.37
N TYR A 47 13.76 -7.47 -14.14
CA TYR A 47 13.43 -6.15 -13.65
C TYR A 47 12.01 -6.11 -13.06
N ARG A 48 11.05 -6.76 -13.72
CA ARG A 48 9.69 -6.94 -13.18
C ARG A 48 9.71 -7.67 -11.84
N ALA A 49 10.44 -8.78 -11.73
CA ALA A 49 10.51 -9.57 -10.50
C ALA A 49 11.11 -8.76 -9.33
N PHE A 50 12.14 -7.96 -9.60
CA PHE A 50 12.72 -7.06 -8.61
C PHE A 50 11.72 -6.03 -8.08
N TRP A 51 10.99 -5.37 -8.98
CA TRP A 51 9.96 -4.40 -8.59
C TRP A 51 8.79 -5.05 -7.86
N GLN A 52 8.35 -6.23 -8.29
CA GLN A 52 7.34 -7.01 -7.57
C GLN A 52 7.73 -7.27 -6.11
N LYS A 53 9.01 -7.59 -5.82
CA LYS A 53 9.46 -7.73 -4.43
C LYS A 53 9.35 -6.43 -3.63
N LYS A 54 9.74 -5.29 -4.23
CA LYS A 54 9.65 -3.97 -3.58
C LYS A 54 8.20 -3.54 -3.33
N ASN A 55 7.36 -3.67 -4.35
CA ASN A 55 5.92 -3.41 -4.27
C ASN A 55 5.29 -4.27 -3.18
N GLY A 56 5.67 -5.55 -3.13
CA GLY A 56 5.21 -6.50 -2.12
C GLY A 56 5.47 -6.00 -0.69
N VAL A 57 6.70 -5.58 -0.40
CA VAL A 57 7.08 -5.02 0.89
C VAL A 57 6.31 -3.73 1.17
N PHE A 58 6.24 -2.83 0.20
CA PHE A 58 5.55 -1.55 0.33
C PHE A 58 4.07 -1.73 0.69
N TYR A 59 3.35 -2.59 -0.03
CA TYR A 59 1.95 -2.86 0.24
C TYR A 59 1.73 -3.55 1.60
N MET A 60 2.64 -4.43 2.04
CA MET A 60 2.54 -5.02 3.39
C MET A 60 2.73 -3.97 4.50
N LEU A 61 3.61 -2.98 4.30
CA LEU A 61 3.76 -1.86 5.23
C LEU A 61 2.51 -0.98 5.27
N ASN A 62 1.91 -0.69 4.11
CA ASN A 62 0.62 0.01 4.05
C ASN A 62 -0.50 -0.77 4.75
N ALA A 63 -0.54 -2.10 4.57
CA ALA A 63 -1.50 -2.93 5.28
C ALA A 63 -1.39 -2.78 6.79
N LEU A 64 -0.16 -2.76 7.32
CA LEU A 64 0.08 -2.54 8.74
C LEU A 64 -0.37 -1.14 9.19
N ALA A 65 -0.10 -0.10 8.39
CA ALA A 65 -0.53 1.26 8.69
C ALA A 65 -2.06 1.36 8.79
N PHE A 66 -2.79 0.79 7.83
CA PHE A 66 -4.26 0.76 7.86
C PHE A 66 -4.81 -0.11 8.99
N LEU A 67 -4.14 -1.20 9.35
CA LEU A 67 -4.52 -2.01 10.51
C LEU A 67 -4.41 -1.21 11.82
N ILE A 68 -3.32 -0.44 12.00
CA ILE A 68 -3.15 0.46 13.16
C ILE A 68 -4.26 1.53 13.17
N LEU A 69 -4.56 2.13 12.00
CA LEU A 69 -5.62 3.13 11.86
C LEU A 69 -7.01 2.57 12.19
N ALA A 70 -7.29 1.29 11.92
CA ALA A 70 -8.57 0.66 12.26
C ALA A 70 -8.88 0.71 13.77
N PHE A 71 -7.85 0.68 14.61
CA PHE A 71 -7.95 0.71 16.08
C PHE A 71 -7.59 2.07 16.68
N THR A 72 -7.34 3.09 15.84
CA THR A 72 -7.07 4.45 16.29
C THR A 72 -8.33 5.30 16.11
N PRO A 73 -8.80 6.04 17.13
CA PRO A 73 -9.98 6.90 16.99
C PRO A 73 -9.79 7.94 15.89
N VAL A 74 -10.72 8.00 14.91
CA VAL A 74 -10.66 8.93 13.76
C VAL A 74 -10.63 10.40 14.16
N THR A 75 -11.18 10.72 15.32
CA THR A 75 -11.19 12.07 15.90
C THR A 75 -9.82 12.47 16.48
N SER A 76 -8.92 11.51 16.71
CA SER A 76 -7.62 11.78 17.31
C SER A 76 -6.66 12.47 16.34
N LEU A 77 -5.81 13.33 16.88
CA LEU A 77 -4.69 13.93 16.13
C LEU A 77 -3.76 12.84 15.58
N VAL A 78 -3.54 11.77 16.36
CA VAL A 78 -2.69 10.63 15.98
C VAL A 78 -3.21 9.96 14.70
N TYR A 79 -4.51 9.71 14.61
CA TYR A 79 -5.11 9.16 13.39
C TYR A 79 -4.81 10.04 12.18
N ARG A 80 -5.01 11.35 12.29
CA ARG A 80 -4.80 12.29 11.18
C ARG A 80 -3.35 12.34 10.73
N ILE A 81 -2.42 12.30 11.68
CA ILE A 81 -0.98 12.26 11.39
C ILE A 81 -0.64 10.95 10.69
N LEU A 82 -1.03 9.80 11.24
CA LEU A 82 -0.74 8.48 10.67
C LEU A 82 -1.35 8.33 9.26
N PHE A 83 -2.59 8.78 9.08
CA PHE A 83 -3.27 8.76 7.79
C PHE A 83 -2.58 9.68 6.77
N GLY A 84 -2.19 10.89 7.20
CA GLY A 84 -1.42 11.82 6.37
C GLY A 84 -0.05 11.27 5.98
N VAL A 85 0.64 10.60 6.90
CA VAL A 85 1.92 9.93 6.64
C VAL A 85 1.76 8.76 5.68
N ALA A 86 0.69 7.96 5.80
CA ALA A 86 0.42 6.87 4.86
C ALA A 86 0.23 7.41 3.44
N ILE A 87 -0.60 8.43 3.26
CA ILE A 87 -0.79 9.10 1.95
C ILE A 87 0.52 9.72 1.46
N GLY A 88 1.25 10.41 2.33
CA GLY A 88 2.54 11.02 1.98
C GLY A 88 3.57 9.97 1.55
N GLY A 89 3.62 8.84 2.24
CA GLY A 89 4.46 7.69 1.90
C GLY A 89 4.09 7.10 0.54
N ASP A 90 2.81 6.94 0.25
CA ASP A 90 2.30 6.53 -1.07
C ASP A 90 2.76 7.48 -2.16
N LEU A 91 2.56 8.79 -1.99
CA LEU A 91 2.98 9.78 -2.97
C LEU A 91 4.49 9.80 -3.18
N LEU A 92 5.27 9.73 -2.10
CA LEU A 92 6.74 9.68 -2.19
C LEU A 92 7.21 8.40 -2.88
N TYR A 93 6.57 7.27 -2.61
CA TYR A 93 6.87 6.01 -3.28
C TYR A 93 6.61 6.12 -4.79
N LEU A 94 5.47 6.71 -5.19
CA LEU A 94 5.13 6.96 -6.59
C LEU A 94 6.12 7.89 -7.28
N VAL A 95 6.47 9.00 -6.64
CA VAL A 95 7.44 9.96 -7.19
C VAL A 95 8.81 9.30 -7.34
N ALA A 96 9.28 8.58 -6.33
CA ALA A 96 10.56 7.87 -6.38
C ALA A 96 10.55 6.79 -7.48
N TYR A 97 9.43 6.08 -7.63
CA TYR A 97 9.23 5.09 -8.66
C TYR A 97 9.34 5.72 -10.06
N GLU A 98 8.59 6.78 -10.30
CA GLU A 98 8.53 7.46 -11.59
C GLU A 98 9.86 8.12 -11.94
N SER A 99 10.52 8.71 -10.94
CA SER A 99 11.84 9.32 -11.10
C SER A 99 12.89 8.26 -11.46
N TRP A 100 12.83 7.07 -10.86
CA TRP A 100 13.71 5.96 -11.22
C TRP A 100 13.41 5.41 -12.61
N ASN A 101 12.13 5.34 -13.00
CA ASN A 101 11.75 4.84 -14.32
C ASN A 101 12.37 5.70 -15.45
N HIS A 102 12.44 7.01 -15.23
CA HIS A 102 12.97 7.99 -16.18
C HIS A 102 14.42 8.44 -15.87
N SER A 103 15.13 7.79 -14.95
CA SER A 103 16.51 8.17 -14.62
C SER A 103 17.55 7.63 -15.61
N ALA A 104 17.15 6.73 -16.50
CA ALA A 104 18.01 6.08 -17.49
C ALA A 104 17.82 6.62 -18.92
N ASP A 105 16.95 7.62 -19.09
CA ASP A 105 16.80 8.43 -20.31
C ASP A 105 17.65 9.72 -20.20
#